data_AF-A0A7C1SZV4-F1
#
_entry.id   AF-A0A7C1SZV4-F1
#
_cell.length_a   1.000
_cell.length_b   1.000
_cell.length_c   1.000
_cell.angle_alpha   90.00
_cell.angle_beta   90.00
_cell.angle_gamma   90.00
#
_symmetry.space_group_name_H-M   'P 1'
#
loop_
_entity.id
_entity.type
_entity.pdbx_description
1 polymer ?
#
loop_
_entity_poly.entity_id
_entity_poly.type
_entity_poly.pdbx_seq_one_letter_code
_entity_poly.pdbx_strand_id
1 'polypeptide(L)'
;MRNIQLSKQDAEFVEEQMNSGLYDSADAVVTAGLALLREQEEATLRELIQEAMDDVDAGRVMSFDSAEELTAYIMGMAEEREDGTTSSGADQKGTPRSSRAL
;
A
#
# COMPACT_ATOMS: atom_id res chain seq x y z
N MET A 1 -4.44 -24.14 24.74
CA MET A 1 -3.60 -22.92 24.62
C MET A 1 -2.45 -23.23 23.69
N ARG A 2 -2.15 -22.33 22.75
CA ARG A 2 -0.89 -22.36 22.01
C ARG A 2 0.13 -21.55 22.81
N ASN A 3 1.35 -22.06 22.96
CA ASN A 3 2.42 -21.34 23.63
C ASN A 3 3.19 -20.51 22.60
N ILE A 4 3.37 -19.22 22.87
CA ILE A 4 4.03 -18.28 21.96
C ILE A 4 5.25 -17.73 22.72
N GLN A 5 6.43 -17.83 22.10
CA GLN A 5 7.65 -17.26 22.66
C GLN A 5 7.79 -15.85 22.11
N LEU A 6 7.78 -14.86 23.00
CA LEU A 6 8.01 -13.46 22.63
C LEU A 6 9.50 -13.18 22.48
N SER A 7 9.83 -12.20 21.65
CA SER A 7 11.17 -11.63 21.67
C SER A 7 11.39 -10.91 23.00
N LYS A 8 12.65 -10.66 23.36
CA LYS A 8 12.98 -9.90 24.58
C LYS A 8 12.31 -8.52 24.59
N GLN A 9 12.33 -7.83 23.45
CA GLN A 9 11.75 -6.51 23.30
C GLN A 9 10.22 -6.52 23.46
N ASP A 10 9.54 -7.50 22.87
CA ASP A 10 8.07 -7.61 22.98
C ASP A 10 7.64 -7.99 24.41
N ALA A 11 8.43 -8.80 25.10
CA ALA A 11 8.20 -9.15 26.50
C ALA A 11 8.33 -7.91 27.42
N GLU A 12 9.37 -7.09 27.22
CA GLU A 12 9.54 -5.82 27.95
C GLU A 12 8.36 -4.87 27.71
N PHE A 13 7.90 -4.74 26.47
CA PHE A 13 6.71 -3.95 26.15
C PHE A 13 5.45 -4.46 26.88
N VAL A 14 5.22 -5.77 26.88
CA VAL A 14 4.07 -6.36 27.59
C VAL A 14 4.15 -6.09 29.10
N GLU A 15 5.34 -6.19 29.69
CA GLU A 15 5.57 -5.85 31.10
C GLU A 15 5.30 -4.38 31.40
N GLU A 16 5.76 -3.45 30.57
CA GLU A 16 5.48 -2.02 30.71
C GLU A 16 3.98 -1.73 30.66
N GLN A 17 3.26 -2.37 29.73
CA GLN A 17 1.82 -2.21 29.60
C GLN A 17 1.05 -2.75 30.82
N MET A 18 1.50 -3.84 31.44
CA MET A 18 0.92 -4.32 32.70
C MET A 18 1.26 -3.38 33.87
N ASN A 19 2.50 -2.92 33.97
CA ASN A 19 2.95 -2.01 35.02
C ASN A 19 2.26 -0.64 34.97
N SER A 20 1.78 -0.24 33.79
CA SER A 20 0.96 0.97 33.63
C SER A 20 -0.44 0.86 34.27
N GLY A 21 -0.87 -0.36 34.62
CA GLY A 21 -2.21 -0.65 35.13
C GLY A 21 -3.31 -0.66 34.06
N LEU A 22 -2.94 -0.51 32.78
CA LEU A 22 -3.90 -0.53 31.67
C LEU A 22 -4.41 -1.95 31.35
N TYR A 23 -3.60 -2.98 31.67
CA TYR A 23 -3.93 -4.38 31.41
C TYR A 23 -3.60 -5.25 32.61
N ASP A 24 -4.53 -6.14 32.97
CA ASP A 24 -4.41 -7.03 34.13
C ASP A 24 -3.49 -8.25 33.88
N SER A 25 -3.18 -8.54 32.61
CA SER A 25 -2.36 -9.71 32.23
C SER A 25 -1.70 -9.56 30.86
N ALA A 26 -0.66 -10.36 30.64
CA ALA A 26 0.01 -10.47 29.34
C ALA A 26 -0.97 -10.92 28.23
N ASP A 27 -1.87 -11.85 28.55
CA ASP A 27 -2.89 -12.32 27.62
C ASP A 27 -3.83 -11.19 27.19
N ALA A 28 -4.17 -10.27 28.10
CA ALA A 28 -4.99 -9.11 27.78
C ALA A 28 -4.27 -8.16 26.81
N VAL A 29 -2.97 -7.91 27.04
CA VAL A 29 -2.14 -7.09 26.13
C VAL A 29 -2.06 -7.72 24.74
N VAL A 30 -1.77 -9.02 24.66
CA VAL A 30 -1.67 -9.74 23.38
C VAL A 30 -3.03 -9.75 22.67
N THR A 31 -4.13 -9.95 23.39
CA THR A 31 -5.48 -9.94 22.83
C THR A 31 -5.82 -8.58 22.23
N ALA A 32 -5.50 -7.49 22.94
CA ALA A 32 -5.70 -6.13 22.46
C ALA A 32 -4.84 -5.83 21.23
N GLY A 33 -3.55 -6.23 21.23
CA GLY A 33 -2.67 -6.08 20.08
C GLY A 33 -3.18 -6.81 18.84
N LEU A 34 -3.66 -8.05 18.99
CA LEU A 34 -4.28 -8.81 17.91
C LEU A 34 -5.59 -8.19 17.42
N ALA A 35 -6.36 -7.54 18.30
CA ALA A 35 -7.56 -6.82 17.90
C ALA A 35 -7.23 -5.61 17.02
N LEU A 36 -6.20 -4.84 17.38
CA LEU A 36 -5.73 -3.71 16.57
C LEU A 36 -5.23 -4.14 15.19
N LEU A 37 -4.53 -5.28 15.10
CA LEU A 37 -4.10 -5.83 13.81
C LEU A 37 -5.29 -6.18 12.91
N ARG A 38 -6.34 -6.81 13.48
CA ARG A 38 -7.57 -7.10 12.72
C ARG A 38 -8.30 -5.82 12.30
N GLU A 39 -8.35 -4.81 13.16
CA GLU A 39 -8.97 -3.52 12.84
C GLU A 39 -8.24 -2.82 11.70
N GLN A 40 -6.90 -2.86 11.68
CA GLN A 40 -6.10 -2.30 10.59
C GLN A 40 -6.37 -3.01 9.26
N GLU A 41 -6.46 -4.34 9.27
CA GLU A 41 -6.82 -5.14 8.09
C GLU A 41 -8.23 -4.78 7.60
N GLU A 42 -9.20 -4.65 8.51
CA GLU A 42 -10.57 -4.25 8.17
C GLU A 42 -10.66 -2.80 7.67
N ALA A 43 -9.90 -1.87 8.25
CA ALA A 43 -9.85 -0.48 7.81
C ALA A 43 -9.32 -0.38 6.37
N THR A 44 -8.24 -1.10 6.08
CA THR A 44 -7.67 -1.17 4.71
C THR A 44 -8.69 -1.71 3.71
N LEU A 45 -9.44 -2.76 4.08
CA LEU A 45 -10.47 -3.31 3.21
C LEU A 45 -11.62 -2.32 2.97
N ARG A 46 -12.06 -1.60 4.01
CA ARG A 46 -13.12 -0.58 3.89
C ARG A 46 -12.71 0.57 2.97
N GLU A 47 -11.47 1.03 3.07
CA GLU A 47 -10.93 2.08 2.20
C GLU A 47 -10.93 1.64 0.73
N LEU A 48 -10.43 0.43 0.44
CA LEU A 48 -10.44 -0.13 -0.92
C LEU A 48 -11.86 -0.31 -1.49
N ILE A 49 -12.81 -0.71 -0.65
CA ILE A 49 -14.22 -0.80 -1.07
C ILE A 49 -14.77 0.58 -1.40
N GLN A 50 -14.49 1.59 -0.57
CA GLN A 50 -14.98 2.94 -0.80
C GLN A 50 -14.39 3.53 -2.08
N GLU A 51 -13.09 3.34 -2.33
CA GLU A 51 -12.44 3.73 -3.59
C GLU A 51 -13.13 3.10 -4.80
N ALA A 52 -13.42 1.79 -4.74
CA ALA A 52 -14.11 1.10 -5.82
C ALA A 52 -15.56 1.62 -6.02
N MET A 53 -16.27 1.97 -4.94
CA MET A 53 -17.60 2.58 -5.04
C MET A 53 -17.54 3.96 -5.70
N ASP A 54 -16.55 4.78 -5.32
CA ASP A 54 -16.33 6.10 -5.90
C ASP A 54 -15.95 6.02 -7.40
N ASP A 55 -15.21 4.98 -7.80
CA ASP A 55 -14.91 4.68 -9.21
C ASP A 55 -16.17 4.31 -10.00
N VAL A 56 -17.04 3.46 -9.44
CA VAL A 56 -18.33 3.10 -10.04
C VAL A 56 -19.19 4.35 -10.23
N ASP A 57 -19.35 5.16 -9.20
CA ASP A 57 -20.19 6.37 -9.23
C ASP A 57 -19.64 7.43 -10.20
N ALA A 58 -18.31 7.54 -10.32
CA ALA A 58 -17.66 8.43 -11.28
C ALA A 58 -17.62 7.88 -12.71
N GLY A 59 -18.10 6.65 -12.94
CA GLY A 59 -18.03 5.97 -14.23
C GLY A 59 -16.62 5.59 -14.66
N ARG A 60 -15.65 5.53 -13.74
CA ARG A 60 -14.27 5.05 -13.97
C ARG A 60 -14.22 3.51 -13.94
N VAL A 61 -15.17 2.87 -14.61
CA VAL A 61 -15.29 1.41 -14.68
C VAL A 61 -15.38 0.96 -16.13
N MET A 62 -14.92 -0.26 -16.38
CA MET A 62 -15.03 -0.90 -17.68
C MET A 62 -15.90 -2.15 -17.54
N SER A 63 -16.79 -2.35 -18.51
CA SER A 63 -17.61 -3.56 -18.60
C SER A 63 -17.02 -4.46 -19.67
N PHE A 64 -17.05 -5.77 -19.39
CA PHE A 64 -16.63 -6.82 -20.31
C PHE A 64 -17.75 -7.85 -20.35
N ASP A 65 -18.11 -8.29 -21.55
CA ASP A 65 -19.20 -9.25 -21.75
C ASP A 65 -18.73 -10.70 -21.50
N SER A 66 -17.41 -10.93 -21.46
CA SER A 66 -16.83 -12.24 -21.14
C SER A 66 -15.46 -12.16 -20.45
N ALA A 67 -15.06 -13.26 -19.81
CA ALA A 67 -13.74 -13.38 -19.20
C ALA A 67 -12.61 -13.34 -20.23
N GLU A 68 -12.86 -13.84 -21.45
CA GLU A 68 -11.91 -13.79 -22.57
C GLU A 68 -11.66 -12.35 -23.02
N GLU A 69 -12.69 -11.50 -23.04
CA GLU A 69 -12.57 -10.08 -23.40
C GLU A 69 -11.74 -9.31 -22.35
N LEU A 70 -12.03 -9.53 -21.06
CA LEU A 70 -11.21 -8.98 -19.96
C LEU A 70 -9.75 -9.44 -20.07
N THR A 71 -9.52 -10.72 -20.36
CA THR A 71 -8.18 -11.29 -20.50
C THR A 71 -7.42 -10.63 -21.65
N ALA A 72 -8.07 -10.48 -22.82
CA ALA A 72 -7.47 -9.82 -23.97
C ALA A 72 -7.12 -8.36 -23.66
N TYR A 73 -8.00 -7.63 -22.95
CA TYR A 73 -7.74 -6.26 -22.50
C TYR A 73 -6.52 -6.16 -21.58
N ILE A 74 -6.41 -7.05 -20.58
CA ILE A 74 -5.27 -7.08 -19.67
C ILE A 74 -3.95 -7.36 -20.41
N MET A 75 -3.98 -8.30 -21.37
CA MET A 75 -2.80 -8.63 -22.17
C MET A 75 -2.38 -7.46 -23.07
N GLY A 76 -3.32 -6.75 -23.70
CA GLY A 76 -3.02 -5.57 -24.53
C GLY A 76 -2.41 -4.42 -23.75
N MET A 77 -2.82 -4.19 -22.49
CA MET A 77 -2.22 -3.16 -21.63
C MET A 77 -0.74 -3.41 -21.29
N ALA A 78 -0.27 -4.66 -21.35
CA ALA A 78 1.14 -4.98 -21.11
C ALA A 78 1.99 -4.59 -22.32
N GLU A 79 1.47 -4.78 -23.53
CA GLU A 79 2.13 -4.47 -24.80
C GLU A 79 2.20 -2.95 -25.04
N GLU A 80 1.14 -2.20 -24.74
CA GLU A 80 1.11 -0.73 -24.89
C GLU A 80 2.11 0.00 -23.97
N ARG A 81 2.46 -0.60 -22.82
CA ARG A 81 3.43 -0.03 -21.88
C ARG A 81 4.88 -0.19 -22.33
N GLU A 82 5.18 -1.14 -23.20
CA GLU A 82 6.53 -1.32 -23.76
C GLU A 82 6.87 -0.24 -24.82
N ASP A 83 5.88 0.31 -25.51
CA ASP A 83 6.09 1.33 -26.54
C ASP A 83 6.27 2.77 -25.99
N GLY A 84 5.88 3.02 -24.74
CA GLY A 84 5.87 4.36 -24.12
C GLY A 84 7.20 4.86 -23.50
N THR A 85 8.26 4.05 -23.44
CA THR A 85 9.52 4.40 -22.72
C THR A 85 10.62 5.03 -23.62
N THR A 86 10.36 5.36 -24.88
CA THR A 86 11.39 5.98 -25.75
C THR A 86 11.03 7.38 -26.30
N SER A 87 10.62 8.32 -25.46
CA SER A 87 10.86 9.76 -25.76
C SER A 87 10.70 10.65 -24.52
N SER A 88 11.61 10.55 -23.56
CA SER A 88 11.84 11.68 -22.64
C SER A 88 13.23 11.59 -22.02
N GLY A 89 14.19 12.23 -22.67
CA GLY A 89 15.40 12.72 -22.00
C GLY A 89 16.72 12.19 -22.55
N ALA A 90 17.30 12.91 -23.51
CA ALA A 90 18.74 13.23 -23.53
C ALA A 90 19.05 14.08 -24.77
N ASP A 91 19.22 15.39 -24.58
CA ASP A 91 20.34 16.18 -25.12
C ASP A 91 20.04 17.69 -25.04
N GLN A 92 19.92 18.19 -23.81
CA GLN A 92 20.25 19.59 -23.55
C GLN A 92 21.79 19.69 -23.46
N LYS A 93 22.46 19.68 -24.62
CA LYS A 93 23.89 19.97 -24.68
C LYS A 93 24.09 21.48 -24.52
N GLY A 94 24.53 21.87 -23.33
CA GLY A 94 24.62 23.24 -22.85
C GLY A 94 25.41 24.19 -23.77
N THR A 95 24.86 25.39 -23.92
CA THR A 95 25.58 26.55 -24.45
C THR A 95 26.46 27.13 -23.33
N PRO A 96 27.79 27.15 -23.44
CA PRO A 96 28.61 27.85 -22.47
C PRO A 96 28.43 29.36 -22.65
N ARG A 97 28.05 30.01 -21.55
CA ARG A 97 28.02 31.47 -21.41
C ARG A 97 29.44 31.99 -21.61
N SER A 98 29.69 32.75 -22.68
CA SER A 98 30.92 33.53 -22.83
C SER A 98 30.61 35.01 -22.69
N SER A 99 31.22 35.57 -21.65
CA SER A 99 31.18 36.94 -21.18
C SER A 99 32.23 37.82 -21.88
N ARG A 100 31.86 39.08 -22.18
CA ARG A 100 32.75 40.27 -22.38
C ARG A 100 33.58 40.23 -23.69
N ALA A 101 33.88 41.31 -24.41
CA ALA A 101 34.11 42.70 -24.07
C ALA A 101 33.96 43.61 -25.30
N LEU A 102 33.73 44.91 -25.03
CA LEU A 102 34.16 46.13 -25.77
C LEU A 102 34.04 46.16 -27.29
#